data_AF-A0A943C6G4-F1
#
_entry.id   AF-A0A943C6G4-F1
#
_cell.length_a   1.000
_cell.length_b   1.000
_cell.length_c   1.000
_cell.angle_alpha   90.00
_cell.angle_beta   90.00
_cell.angle_gamma   90.00
#
_symmetry.space_group_name_H-M   'P 1'
#
loop_
_entity.id
_entity.type
_entity.pdbx_description
1 polymer ?
#
loop_
_entity_poly.entity_id
_entity_poly.type
_entity_poly.pdbx_seq_one_letter_code
_entity_poly.pdbx_strand_id
1 'polypeptide(L)' 'MSEYILEMKDISKGFAGVKALDHVQLQVKPGEVHASLRKYQMGDDSHLYRW' A
#
# COMPACT_ATOMS: atom_id res chain seq x y z
N MET A 1 -4.16 -17.74 17.25
CA MET A 1 -2.93 -17.00 16.86
C MET A 1 -3.28 -16.27 15.57
N SER A 2 -3.07 -14.95 15.48
CA SER A 2 -3.39 -14.23 14.24
C SER A 2 -2.43 -14.66 13.14
N GLU A 3 -2.96 -14.96 11.95
CA GLU A 3 -2.18 -15.34 10.77
C GLU A 3 -1.29 -14.20 10.23
N TYR A 4 -1.56 -12.98 10.68
CA TYR A 4 -0.91 -11.74 10.26
C TYR A 4 -0.04 -11.16 11.38
N ILE A 5 1.12 -10.62 10.99
CA ILE A 5 2.03 -9.86 11.87
C ILE A 5 1.64 -8.39 11.98
N LEU A 6 0.92 -7.87 10.99
CA LEU A 6 0.37 -6.52 10.96
C LEU A 6 -0.97 -6.55 10.25
N GLU A 7 -2.01 -6.05 10.91
CA GLU A 7 -3.33 -5.84 10.32
C GLU A 7 -3.76 -4.40 10.60
N MET A 8 -4.00 -3.63 9.55
CA MET A 8 -4.52 -2.28 9.61
C MET A 8 -5.77 -2.22 8.75
N LYS A 9 -6.91 -1.97 9.40
CA LYS A 9 -8.21 -1.89 8.74
C LYS A 9 -8.66 -0.45 8.65
N ASP A 10 -9.29 -0.11 7.54
CA ASP A 10 -9.93 1.19 7.32
C ASP A 10 -8.99 2.39 7.52
N ILE A 11 -7.75 2.26 7.02
CA ILE A 11 -6.76 3.32 7.13
C ILE A 11 -6.94 4.36 6.03
N SER A 12 -6.97 5.63 6.44
CA SER A 12 -6.99 6.79 5.55
C SER A 12 -5.82 7.69 5.87
N LYS A 13 -5.13 8.18 4.84
CA LYS A 13 -3.95 9.05 4.99
C LYS A 13 -4.11 10.26 4.08
N GLY A 14 -4.06 11.46 4.66
CA GLY A 14 -4.11 12.71 3.93
C GLY A 14 -2.89 13.58 4.19
N PHE A 15 -2.59 14.48 3.25
CA PHE A 15 -1.60 15.55 3.40
C PHE A 15 -2.15 16.82 2.77
N ALA A 16 -2.13 17.94 3.49
CA ALA A 16 -2.46 19.29 3.00
C ALA A 16 -3.60 19.34 1.95
N GLY A 17 -4.80 18.88 2.32
CA GLY A 17 -5.99 18.91 1.46
C GLY A 17 -6.12 17.76 0.46
N VAL A 18 -5.10 16.91 0.31
CA VAL A 18 -5.13 15.72 -0.56
C VAL A 18 -5.33 14.46 0.28
N LYS A 19 -6.37 13.68 -0.03
CA LYS A 19 -6.48 12.30 0.45
C LYS A 19 -5.55 11.41 -0.37
N ALA A 20 -4.47 10.95 0.24
CA ALA A 20 -3.47 10.09 -0.39
C ALA A 20 -3.83 8.61 -0.32
N LEU A 21 -4.59 8.21 0.71
CA LEU A 21 -5.18 6.89 0.90
C LEU A 21 -6.55 7.10 1.54
N ASP A 22 -7.58 6.38 1.08
CA ASP A 22 -8.95 6.48 1.59
C ASP A 22 -9.51 5.06 1.76
N HIS A 23 -9.87 4.69 2.99
CA HIS A 23 -10.49 3.40 3.35
C HIS A 23 -9.73 2.16 2.86
N VAL A 24 -8.40 2.14 2.99
CA VAL A 24 -7.58 0.99 2.55
C VAL A 24 -7.36 -0.05 3.67
N GLN A 25 -7.05 -1.27 3.26
CA GLN A 25 -6.79 -2.42 4.12
C GLN A 25 -5.34 -2.87 3.90
N LEU A 26 -4.57 -3.06 4.98
CA LEU A 26 -3.20 -3.57 4.92
C LEU A 26 -3.08 -4.77 5.85
N GLN A 27 -2.73 -5.92 5.29
CA GLN A 27 -2.50 -7.16 6.02
C GLN A 27 -1.15 -7.72 5.59
N VAL A 28 -0.29 -8.02 6.56
CA VAL A 28 1.06 -8.54 6.31
C VAL A 28 1.21 -9.86 7.05
N LYS A 29 1.59 -10.92 6.34
CA LYS A 29 1.93 -12.22 6.94
C LYS A 29 3.43 -12.31 7.25
N PRO A 30 3.84 -13.19 8.18
CA PRO A 30 5.25 -13.44 8.42
C PRO A 30 5.98 -13.83 7.13
N GLY A 31 7.09 -13.15 6.81
CA GLY A 31 7.89 -13.41 5.62
C GLY A 31 7.47 -12.66 4.35
N GLU A 32 6.39 -11.86 4.39
CA GLU A 32 5.98 -11.01 3.27
C GLU A 32 6.61 -9.61 3.35
N VAL A 33 6.96 -9.05 2.19
CA VAL A 33 7.39 -7.65 2.05
C VAL A 33 6.41 -6.93 1.11
N HIS A 34 5.66 -5.97 1.64
CA HIS A 34 4.73 -5.16 0.85
C HIS A 34 5.36 -3.81 0.50
N ALA A 35 5.57 -3.57 -0.80
CA ALA A 35 5.99 -2.26 -1.32
C ALA A 35 4.84 -1.59 -2.08
N SER A 36 4.41 -0.41 -1.63
CA SER A 36 3.48 0.43 -2.38
C SER A 36 4.27 1.35 -3.31
N LEU A 37 4.34 1.00 -4.59
CA LEU A 37 4.93 1.89 -5.60
C LEU A 37 3.98 3.06 -5.85
N ARG A 38 4.44 4.29 -5.61
CA ARG A 38 3.73 5.49 -6.08
C ARG A 38 3.93 5.57 -7.59
N LYS A 39 2.86 5.55 -8.38
CA LYS A 39 2.96 5.87 -9.82
C LYS A 39 3.27 7.37 -9.95
N TYR A 40 4.46 7.73 -10.42
CA TYR A 40 4.72 9.09 -10.88
C TYR A 40 3.92 9.27 -12.17
N GLN A 41 3.07 10.30 -12.26
CA GLN A 41 2.40 10.63 -13.51
C GLN A 41 3.42 11.30 -14.45
N MET A 42 4.32 10.51 -15.01
CA MET A 42 4.95 10.83 -16.29
C MET A 42 4.89 9.59 -17.16
N GLY A 43 4.57 9.82 -18.43
CA GLY A 43 4.13 8.81 -19.36
C GLY A 43 5.15 7.70 -19.62
N ASP A 44 4.56 6.64 -20.14
CA ASP A 44 5.14 5.44 -20.73
C ASP A 44 5.59 4.30 -19.83
N ASP A 45 5.49 3.13 -20.43
CA ASP A 45 4.83 1.94 -19.89
C ASP A 45 5.82 0.87 -19.40
N SER A 46 5.25 -0.12 -18.70
CA SER A 46 5.76 -1.47 -18.45
C SER A 46 6.92 -1.66 -17.45
N HIS A 47 6.84 -2.78 -16.70
CA HIS A 47 7.75 -3.25 -15.64
C HIS A 47 7.44 -2.79 -14.21
N LEU A 48 6.20 -3.06 -13.75
CA LEU A 48 5.95 -3.21 -12.32
C LEU A 48 6.57 -4.54 -11.85
N TYR A 49 7.73 -4.43 -11.19
CA TYR A 49 8.41 -5.57 -10.57
C TYR A 49 7.56 -6.19 -9.47
N ARG A 50 7.46 -7.52 -9.55
CA ARG A 50 6.79 -8.40 -8.60
C ARG A 50 7.86 -9.06 -7.74
N TRP A 51 7.83 -8.82 -6.42
CA TRP A 51 8.46 -9.63 -5.38
C TRP A 51 7.53 -9.64 -4.18
#